data_AF-A0A8H6AFP0-F1
#
_entry.id   AF-A0A8H6AFP0-F1
#
_cell.length_a   1.000
_cell.length_b   1.000
_cell.length_c   1.000
_cell.angle_alpha   90.00
_cell.angle_beta   90.00
_cell.angle_gamma   90.00
#
_symmetry.space_group_name_H-M   'P 1'
#
loop_
_entity.id
_entity.type
_entity.pdbx_description
1 polymer ?
#
loop_
_entity_poly.entity_id
_entity_poly.type
_entity_poly.pdbx_seq_one_letter_code
_entity_poly.pdbx_strand_id
1 'polypeptide(L)'
;MSDYSKVIAWAATRNVLEADKERKLYHVAAKRVPPTRKDYPNLLSDMLKVAAALLDGEIEYRRGEYDRAFESLPARGLISIQIMCRLCMGTMSV
;
A
#
# COMPACT_ATOMS: atom_id res chain seq x y z
N MET A 1 0.78 -14.34 6.01
CA MET A 1 0.76 -13.12 5.16
C MET A 1 -0.53 -13.13 4.35
N SER A 2 -1.69 -13.18 5.02
CA SER A 2 -3.03 -13.18 4.40
C SER A 2 -3.59 -11.77 4.27
N ASP A 3 -3.29 -10.91 5.24
CA ASP A 3 -4.01 -9.64 5.40
C ASP A 3 -3.59 -8.62 4.34
N TYR A 4 -2.32 -8.60 3.94
CA TYR A 4 -1.83 -7.79 2.82
C TYR A 4 -2.59 -8.09 1.51
N SER A 5 -2.67 -9.38 1.15
CA SER A 5 -3.36 -9.82 -0.06
C SER A 5 -4.86 -9.50 -0.03
N LYS A 6 -5.49 -9.58 1.14
CA LYS A 6 -6.89 -9.20 1.31
C LYS A 6 -7.12 -7.70 1.13
N VAL A 7 -6.24 -6.84 1.66
CA VAL A 7 -6.35 -5.39 1.43
C VAL A 7 -6.33 -5.09 -0.07
N ILE A 8 -5.39 -5.69 -0.81
CA ILE A 8 -5.31 -5.51 -2.27
C ILE A 8 -6.56 -6.05 -2.98
N ALA A 9 -7.08 -7.21 -2.57
CA ALA A 9 -8.31 -7.77 -3.15
C ALA A 9 -9.53 -6.86 -2.92
N TRP A 10 -9.69 -6.31 -1.72
CA TRP A 10 -10.77 -5.37 -1.41
C TRP A 10 -10.58 -4.01 -2.10
N ALA A 11 -9.34 -3.53 -2.21
CA ALA A 11 -9.02 -2.33 -2.98
C ALA A 11 -9.35 -2.49 -4.47
N ALA A 12 -9.03 -3.64 -5.06
CA ALA A 12 -9.34 -3.97 -6.45
C ALA A 12 -10.85 -4.03 -6.72
N THR A 13 -11.65 -4.48 -5.74
CA THR A 13 -13.12 -4.49 -5.81
C THR A 13 -13.77 -3.15 -5.43
N ARG A 14 -12.96 -2.10 -5.21
CA ARG A 14 -13.38 -0.75 -4.78
C ARG A 14 -14.12 -0.73 -3.42
N ASN A 15 -13.98 -1.79 -2.62
CA ASN A 15 -14.55 -1.83 -1.28
C ASN A 15 -13.54 -1.31 -0.25
N VAL A 16 -13.49 0.01 -0.14
CA VAL A 16 -12.54 0.73 0.73
C VAL A 16 -12.77 0.42 2.21
N LEU A 17 -14.02 0.19 2.62
CA LEU A 17 -14.37 -0.08 4.03
C LEU A 17 -13.79 -1.41 4.53
N GLU A 18 -13.85 -2.47 3.71
CA GLU A 18 -13.25 -3.76 4.06
C GLU A 18 -11.72 -3.70 3.93
N ALA A 19 -11.19 -2.96 2.94
CA ALA A 19 -9.76 -2.71 2.82
C ALA A 19 -9.19 -2.02 4.08
N ASP A 20 -9.91 -1.07 4.67
CA ASP A 20 -9.51 -0.40 5.91
C ASP A 20 -9.46 -1.34 7.11
N LYS A 21 -10.40 -2.28 7.21
CA LYS A 21 -10.43 -3.27 8.30
C LYS A 21 -9.23 -4.20 8.20
N GLU A 22 -8.98 -4.73 7.00
CA GLU A 22 -7.84 -5.62 6.76
C GLU A 22 -6.51 -4.88 6.89
N ARG A 23 -6.44 -3.59 6.56
CA ARG A 23 -5.27 -2.74 6.83
C ARG A 23 -4.97 -2.67 8.32
N LYS A 24 -5.97 -2.45 9.17
CA LYS A 24 -5.79 -2.42 10.63
C LYS A 24 -5.26 -3.77 11.14
N LEU A 25 -5.80 -4.87 10.61
CA LEU A 25 -5.31 -6.22 10.93
C LEU A 25 -3.86 -6.43 10.49
N TYR A 26 -3.49 -5.93 9.31
CA TYR A 26 -2.11 -5.95 8.83
C TYR A 26 -1.15 -5.22 9.78
N HIS A 27 -1.50 -4.02 10.28
CA HIS A 27 -0.66 -3.32 11.26
C HIS A 27 -0.52 -4.06 12.59
N VAL A 28 -1.60 -4.69 13.06
CA VAL A 28 -1.56 -5.52 14.27
C VAL A 28 -0.68 -6.75 14.06
N ALA A 29 -0.78 -7.39 12.90
CA ALA A 29 0.07 -8.53 12.53
C ALA A 29 1.54 -8.13 12.38
N ALA A 30 1.82 -6.98 11.77
CA ALA A 30 3.18 -6.45 11.60
C ALA A 30 3.87 -6.20 12.95
N LYS A 31 3.14 -5.74 13.97
CA LYS A 31 3.66 -5.55 15.33
C LYS A 31 4.05 -6.85 16.04
N ARG A 32 3.53 -8.00 15.61
CA ARG A 32 3.88 -9.32 16.18
C ARG A 32 5.23 -9.84 15.68
N VAL A 33 5.77 -9.26 14.61
CA VAL A 33 7.04 -9.68 14.04
C VAL A 33 8.19 -9.12 14.87
N PRO A 34 9.12 -9.97 15.37
CA PRO A 34 10.26 -9.50 16.13
C PRO A 34 11.15 -8.57 15.27
N PRO A 35 11.66 -7.46 15.84
CA PRO A 35 12.49 -6.51 15.11
C PRO A 35 13.85 -7.10 14.67
N THR A 36 14.26 -8.23 15.26
CA THR A 36 15.49 -8.95 14.94
C THR A 36 15.35 -9.93 13.77
N ARG A 37 14.12 -10.17 13.29
CA ARG A 37 13.87 -11.09 12.17
C ARG A 37 14.39 -10.45 10.88
N LYS A 38 15.36 -11.12 10.27
CA LYS A 38 15.94 -10.75 8.97
C LYS A 38 15.44 -11.68 7.89
N ASP A 39 15.24 -11.12 6.71
CA ASP A 39 15.15 -11.83 5.45
C ASP A 39 16.28 -11.29 4.57
N TYR A 40 17.36 -12.08 4.48
CA TYR A 40 18.67 -11.59 4.10
C TYR A 40 18.66 -10.82 2.76
N PRO A 41 19.22 -9.59 2.68
CA PRO A 41 19.95 -8.84 3.71
C PRO A 41 19.08 -7.90 4.57
N ASN A 42 17.78 -7.84 4.32
CA ASN A 42 16.87 -6.82 4.87
C ASN A 42 16.27 -7.22 6.23
N LEU A 43 15.90 -6.21 7.03
CA LEU A 43 15.06 -6.43 8.19
C LEU A 43 13.61 -6.63 7.74
N LEU A 44 12.97 -7.68 8.26
CA LEU A 44 11.58 -7.97 7.91
C LEU A 44 10.66 -6.84 8.39
N SER A 45 10.99 -6.19 9.51
CA SER A 45 10.30 -5.01 10.01
C SER A 45 10.32 -3.84 9.02
N ASP A 46 11.43 -3.63 8.30
CA ASP A 46 11.53 -2.57 7.31
C ASP A 46 10.74 -2.91 6.04
N MET A 47 10.75 -4.17 5.61
CA MET A 47 9.89 -4.62 4.52
C MET A 47 8.39 -4.45 4.86
N LEU A 48 8.00 -4.77 6.09
CA LEU A 48 6.62 -4.60 6.56
C LEU A 48 6.19 -3.13 6.62
N LYS A 49 7.10 -2.21 6.95
CA LYS A 49 6.84 -0.76 6.91
C LYS A 49 6.62 -0.26 5.48
N VAL A 50 7.46 -0.70 4.54
CA VAL A 50 7.28 -0.35 3.12
C VAL A 50 5.95 -0.90 2.60
N ALA A 51 5.63 -2.15 2.92
CA ALA A 51 4.35 -2.75 2.55
C ALA A 51 3.15 -2.03 3.20
N ALA A 52 3.25 -1.56 4.45
CA ALA A 52 2.21 -0.75 5.08
C ALA A 52 1.97 0.57 4.30
N ALA A 53 3.04 1.27 3.98
CA ALA A 53 3.00 2.51 3.20
C ALA A 53 2.37 2.31 1.81
N LEU A 54 2.66 1.19 1.14
CA LEU A 54 2.04 0.84 -0.13
C LEU A 54 0.52 0.62 0.00
N LEU A 55 0.07 -0.04 1.08
CA LEU A 55 -1.35 -0.26 1.33
C LEU A 55 -2.08 1.05 1.62
N ASP A 56 -1.47 1.95 2.37
CA ASP A 56 -2.01 3.29 2.62
C ASP A 56 -2.18 4.05 1.30
N GLY A 57 -1.15 4.03 0.44
CA GLY A 57 -1.20 4.62 -0.88
C GLY A 57 -2.31 4.05 -1.75
N GLU A 58 -2.44 2.72 -1.83
CA GLU A 58 -3.49 2.08 -2.61
C GLU A 58 -4.90 2.45 -2.11
N ILE A 59 -5.11 2.51 -0.79
CA ILE A 59 -6.41 2.87 -0.21
C ILE A 59 -6.76 4.33 -0.51
N GLU A 60 -5.83 5.27 -0.29
CA GLU A 60 -6.05 6.69 -0.58
C GLU A 60 -6.24 6.93 -2.10
N TYR A 61 -5.54 6.17 -2.94
CA TYR A 61 -5.74 6.18 -4.39
C TYR A 61 -7.17 5.78 -4.77
N ARG A 62 -7.73 4.74 -4.14
CA ARG A 62 -9.12 4.30 -4.38
C ARG A 62 -10.16 5.27 -3.83
N ARG A 63 -9.80 6.11 -2.86
CA ARG A 63 -10.65 7.20 -2.32
C ARG A 63 -10.64 8.45 -3.20
N GLY A 64 -9.74 8.55 -4.17
CA GLY A 64 -9.55 9.74 -4.99
C GLY A 64 -8.66 10.81 -4.35
N GLU A 65 -8.06 10.51 -3.21
CA GLU A 65 -7.12 11.38 -2.48
C GLU A 65 -5.70 11.13 -2.99
N TYR A 66 -5.47 11.49 -4.25
CA TYR A 66 -4.23 11.14 -4.94
C TYR A 66 -2.99 11.77 -4.29
N ASP A 67 -3.06 13.01 -3.84
CA ASP A 67 -1.92 13.69 -3.20
C ASP A 67 -1.46 12.94 -1.94
N ARG A 68 -2.43 12.50 -1.12
CA ARG A 68 -2.16 11.69 0.08
C ARG A 68 -1.63 10.30 -0.27
N ALA A 69 -2.13 9.71 -1.35
CA ALA A 69 -1.64 8.44 -1.83
C ALA A 69 -0.14 8.53 -2.20
N PHE A 70 0.29 9.62 -2.84
CA PHE A 70 1.68 9.83 -3.20
C PHE A 70 2.56 10.22 -2.00
N GLU A 71 2.05 11.02 -1.07
CA GLU A 71 2.76 11.36 0.19
C GLU A 71 3.06 10.12 1.04
N SER A 72 2.17 9.12 1.03
CA SER A 72 2.35 7.89 1.79
C SER A 72 3.49 7.00 1.25
N LEU A 73 3.93 7.19 0.01
CA LEU A 73 4.94 6.35 -0.62
C LEU A 73 6.37 6.80 -0.23
N PRO A 74 7.26 5.88 0.20
CA PRO A 74 8.67 6.22 0.33
C PRO A 74 9.22 6.62 -1.05
N ALA A 75 10.06 7.65 -1.11
CA ALA A 75 10.50 8.35 -2.34
C ALA A 75 10.97 7.48 -3.53
N ARG A 76 11.27 6.19 -3.31
CA ARG A 76 11.64 5.21 -4.35
C ARG A 76 10.44 4.52 -5.03
N GLY A 77 9.26 4.47 -4.38
CA GLY A 77 8.02 3.87 -4.91
C GLY A 77 7.21 4.80 -5.82
N LEU A 78 7.50 6.10 -5.80
CA LEU A 78 6.84 7.11 -6.62
C LEU A 78 6.96 6.83 -8.12
N ILE A 79 8.09 6.28 -8.58
CA ILE A 79 8.38 6.11 -10.02
C ILE A 79 7.35 5.16 -10.70
N SER A 80 6.93 4.08 -10.03
CA SER A 80 6.06 3.07 -10.65
C SER A 80 4.58 3.48 -10.67
N ILE A 81 4.10 4.15 -9.61
CA ILE A 81 2.71 4.63 -9.54
C ILE A 81 2.52 5.92 -10.35
N GLN A 82 3.52 6.82 -10.45
CA GLN A 82 3.43 7.99 -11.35
C GLN A 82 3.24 7.55 -12.81
N ILE A 83 3.94 6.49 -13.25
CA ILE A 83 3.84 5.98 -14.62
C ILE A 83 2.43 5.41 -14.87
N MET A 84 1.90 4.58 -13.96
CA MET A 84 0.54 4.02 -14.10
C MET A 84 -0.56 5.08 -14.00
N CYS A 85 -0.42 6.05 -13.09
CA CYS A 85 -1.40 7.12 -12.91
C CYS A 85 -1.40 8.09 -14.10
N ARG A 86 -0.24 8.39 -14.69
CA ARG A 86 -0.13 9.23 -15.90
C ARG A 86 -0.62 8.51 -17.16
N LEU A 87 -0.52 7.18 -17.21
CA LEU A 87 -1.13 6.35 -18.25
C LEU A 87 -2.67 6.25 -18.11
N CYS A 88 -3.21 6.19 -16.88
CA CYS A 88 -4.67 6.17 -16.64
C CYS A 88 -5.34 7.55 -16.73
N MET A 89 -4.67 8.64 -16.33
CA MET A 89 -5.22 10.00 -16.47
C MET A 89 -5.02 10.59 -17.87
N GLY A 90 -4.07 10.07 -18.65
CA GLY A 90 -3.82 10.50 -20.03
C GLY A 90 -4.88 10.07 -21.06
N THR A 91 -5.84 9.22 -20.68
CA THR A 91 -6.94 8.77 -21.55
C THR A 91 -8.28 9.43 -21.23
N MET A 92 -8.29 10.46 -20.37
CA MET A 92 -9.51 11.22 -20.00
C MET A 92 -9.44 12.71 -20.35
N SER A 93 -8.47 13.11 -21.17
CA SER A 93 -8.43 14.42 -21.82
C SER A 93 -7.95 14.24 -23.27
N VAL A 94 -8.85 14.60 -24.18
CA VAL A 94 -8.82 14.51 -25.66
C VAL A 94 -9.28 13.18 -26.25
#